data_AF-A0AA89BW20-F1
#
_entry.id   AF-A0AA89BW20-F1
#
_cell.length_a   1.000
_cell.length_b   1.000
_cell.length_c   1.000
_cell.angle_alpha   90.00
_cell.angle_beta   90.00
_cell.angle_gamma   90.00
#
_symmetry.space_group_name_H-M   'P 1'
#
loop_
_entity.id
_entity.type
_entity.pdbx_description
1 polymer ?
#
loop_
_entity_poly.entity_id
_entity_poly.type
_entity_poly.pdbx_seq_one_letter_code
_entity_poly.pdbx_strand_id
1 'polypeptide(L)'
;MGNYTSAFMVSPAKAASNHTHPNKPNWITLHAVASELSIAEVERLWLRFRQLGSDENGELTESVLMASPIWQDAFSRNVMKKFMDAKTKKITFENFLRGLRWCEMATLEEKLRGVFRLMNNGNEVPKEIFKKIVERVYTDPKDKEKRQLGYSIQRNFILLLFSHHLSGSITEDQFVRGCQQVPRNLVDDALNFELLPSYMKERLHQNLPEFSNEGQMTPVAGSSGIPSDTVLKDVALKIHKRDWERVANKLDIMGEDIDELRSQYKDPRAQVYQMLKLWKSRDQSMASTGALQTALRGAGMADVAQSLS
;
A
#
# COMPACT_ATOMS: atom_id res chain seq x y z
N MET A 1 3.90 4.04 -20.85
CA MET A 1 4.47 2.94 -20.01
C MET A 1 5.47 3.40 -18.92
N GLY A 2 5.61 4.70 -18.59
CA GLY A 2 6.84 5.19 -17.92
C GLY A 2 6.80 5.69 -16.46
N ASN A 3 5.65 5.99 -15.85
CA ASN A 3 5.66 6.82 -14.62
C ASN A 3 5.65 6.06 -13.28
N TYR A 4 5.53 4.73 -13.30
CA TYR A 4 5.33 3.98 -12.06
C TYR A 4 6.37 2.90 -11.86
N THR A 5 6.74 2.16 -12.91
CA THR A 5 7.88 1.25 -12.84
C THR A 5 9.12 2.02 -12.38
N SER A 6 9.31 3.26 -12.83
CA SER A 6 10.35 4.16 -12.30
C SER A 6 10.27 4.44 -10.79
N ALA A 7 9.10 4.32 -10.15
CA ALA A 7 8.94 4.55 -8.71
C ALA A 7 9.50 3.42 -7.83
N PHE A 8 9.61 2.20 -8.38
CA PHE A 8 10.13 1.05 -7.64
C PHE A 8 11.29 0.32 -8.34
N MET A 9 11.58 0.64 -9.61
CA MET A 9 12.72 0.10 -10.35
C MET A 9 14.00 0.82 -9.96
N VAL A 10 14.98 0.06 -9.51
CA VAL A 10 16.23 0.61 -9.02
C VAL A 10 17.20 0.79 -10.18
N SER A 11 17.79 1.98 -10.29
CA SER A 11 18.89 2.18 -11.23
C SER A 11 20.05 1.28 -10.83
N PRO A 12 20.72 0.59 -11.77
CA PRO A 12 21.82 -0.33 -11.46
C PRO A 12 22.89 0.28 -10.56
N ALA A 13 23.17 1.58 -10.67
CA ALA A 13 24.18 2.27 -9.86
C ALA A 13 23.82 2.42 -8.36
N LYS A 14 22.54 2.31 -8.00
CA LYS A 14 22.04 2.48 -6.62
C LYS A 14 21.54 1.16 -6.00
N ALA A 15 21.66 0.06 -6.72
CA ALA A 15 21.14 -1.23 -6.27
C ALA A 15 21.94 -1.76 -5.08
N ALA A 16 21.23 -2.18 -4.03
CA ALA A 16 21.84 -2.78 -2.84
C ALA A 16 22.64 -4.05 -3.20
N SER A 17 22.24 -4.75 -4.28
CA SER A 17 22.94 -5.91 -4.82
C SER A 17 24.38 -5.63 -5.29
N ASN A 18 24.77 -4.37 -5.51
CA ASN A 18 26.18 -4.04 -5.75
C ASN A 18 27.05 -4.11 -4.49
N HIS A 19 26.42 -4.03 -3.32
CA HIS A 19 27.09 -3.92 -2.02
C HIS A 19 26.87 -5.17 -1.14
N THR A 20 25.97 -6.07 -1.54
CA THR A 20 25.68 -7.31 -0.83
C THR A 20 25.30 -8.46 -1.76
N HIS A 21 25.28 -9.67 -1.24
CA HIS A 21 24.94 -10.90 -1.96
C HIS A 21 24.09 -11.79 -1.04
N PRO A 22 23.15 -12.62 -1.53
CA PRO A 22 22.30 -13.47 -0.69
C PRO A 22 23.05 -14.32 0.35
N ASN A 23 24.28 -14.72 0.03
CA ASN A 23 25.14 -15.51 0.92
C ASN A 23 25.85 -14.68 2.00
N LYS A 24 25.73 -13.36 1.99
CA LYS A 24 26.34 -12.47 2.99
C LYS A 24 25.36 -12.21 4.15
N PRO A 25 25.84 -12.12 5.39
CA PRO A 25 24.99 -11.91 6.56
C PRO A 25 24.27 -10.55 6.53
N ASN A 26 24.81 -9.57 5.80
CA ASN A 26 24.23 -8.23 5.68
C ASN A 26 23.18 -8.09 4.56
N TRP A 27 22.81 -9.19 3.88
CA TRP A 27 21.85 -9.18 2.77
C TRP A 27 20.51 -8.54 3.16
N ILE A 28 19.91 -9.05 4.24
CA ILE A 28 18.61 -8.62 4.73
C ILE A 28 18.68 -7.18 5.24
N THR A 29 19.67 -6.85 6.05
CA THR A 29 19.78 -5.53 6.68
C THR A 29 19.97 -4.42 5.64
N LEU A 30 20.77 -4.66 4.60
CA LEU A 30 20.96 -3.67 3.53
C LEU A 30 19.71 -3.49 2.68
N HIS A 31 18.99 -4.57 2.39
CA HIS A 31 17.72 -4.47 1.67
C HIS A 31 16.64 -3.78 2.50
N ALA A 32 16.57 -4.04 3.80
CA ALA A 32 15.66 -3.36 4.72
C ALA A 32 15.86 -1.84 4.70
N VAL A 33 17.11 -1.38 4.76
CA VAL A 33 17.45 0.04 4.64
C VAL A 33 17.10 0.58 3.25
N ALA A 34 17.51 -0.11 2.18
CA ALA A 34 17.31 0.36 0.81
C ALA A 34 15.83 0.45 0.41
N SER A 35 15.00 -0.48 0.89
CA SER A 35 13.55 -0.49 0.62
C SER A 35 12.75 0.26 1.69
N GLU A 36 13.37 0.71 2.79
CA GLU A 36 12.72 1.26 3.98
C GLU A 36 11.59 0.35 4.51
N LEU A 37 11.90 -0.93 4.63
CA LEU A 37 11.05 -1.95 5.26
C LEU A 37 11.72 -2.44 6.54
N SER A 38 10.94 -3.01 7.46
CA SER A 38 11.52 -3.65 8.65
C SER A 38 12.31 -4.90 8.27
N ILE A 39 13.28 -5.28 9.10
CA ILE A 39 14.08 -6.51 8.92
C ILE A 39 13.16 -7.73 8.80
N ALA A 40 12.16 -7.85 9.68
CA ALA A 40 11.21 -8.96 9.68
C ALA A 40 10.38 -9.04 8.38
N GLU A 41 9.97 -7.90 7.81
CA GLU A 41 9.29 -7.86 6.51
C GLU A 41 10.22 -8.36 5.41
N VAL A 42 11.46 -7.88 5.37
CA VAL A 42 12.43 -8.29 4.36
C VAL A 42 12.78 -9.76 4.48
N GLU A 43 12.95 -10.32 5.68
CA GLU A 43 13.21 -11.75 5.87
C GLU A 43 12.05 -12.61 5.34
N ARG A 44 10.81 -12.24 5.68
CA ARG A 44 9.62 -12.95 5.19
C ARG A 44 9.51 -12.86 3.68
N LEU A 45 9.72 -11.68 3.12
CA LEU A 45 9.68 -11.46 1.67
C LEU A 45 10.79 -12.18 0.95
N TRP A 46 11.98 -12.30 1.56
CA TRP A 46 13.08 -13.08 1.03
C TRP A 46 12.72 -14.56 0.92
N LEU A 47 12.11 -15.14 1.97
CA LEU A 47 11.62 -16.52 1.94
C LEU A 47 10.60 -16.73 0.80
N ARG A 48 9.65 -15.80 0.62
CA ARG A 48 8.68 -15.86 -0.49
C ARG A 48 9.34 -15.71 -1.85
N PHE A 49 10.31 -14.81 -1.96
CA PHE A 49 11.03 -14.58 -3.20
C PHE A 49 11.84 -15.82 -3.62
N ARG A 50 12.45 -16.52 -2.66
CA ARG A 50 13.09 -17.82 -2.91
C ARG A 50 12.11 -18.90 -3.33
N GLN A 51 10.90 -18.94 -2.75
CA GLN A 51 9.85 -19.88 -3.17
C GLN A 51 9.37 -19.64 -4.61
N LEU A 52 9.53 -18.42 -5.15
CA LEU A 52 9.28 -18.13 -6.56
C LEU A 52 10.40 -18.65 -7.49
N GLY A 53 11.49 -19.19 -6.94
CA GLY A 53 12.59 -19.80 -7.69
C GLY A 53 13.77 -18.87 -7.96
N SER A 54 14.05 -17.90 -7.07
CA SER A 54 15.19 -17.00 -7.25
C SER A 54 16.51 -17.76 -7.30
N ASP A 55 17.43 -17.30 -8.14
CA ASP A 55 18.77 -17.88 -8.25
C ASP A 55 19.68 -17.51 -7.06
N GLU A 56 20.93 -17.96 -7.11
CA GLU A 56 21.94 -17.70 -6.08
C GLU A 56 22.29 -16.21 -5.93
N ASN A 57 22.01 -15.40 -6.97
CA ASN A 57 22.24 -13.96 -6.98
C ASN A 57 21.04 -13.17 -6.40
N GLY A 58 19.95 -13.85 -6.08
CA GLY A 58 18.72 -13.21 -5.61
C GLY A 58 17.95 -12.52 -6.74
N GLU A 59 17.96 -13.15 -7.92
CA GLU A 59 17.23 -12.68 -9.09
C GLU A 59 16.24 -13.76 -9.57
N LEU A 60 15.07 -13.33 -10.05
CA LEU A 60 14.13 -14.19 -10.80
C LEU A 60 14.28 -13.89 -12.28
N THR A 61 14.61 -14.91 -13.06
CA THR A 61 14.70 -14.81 -14.53
C THR A 61 13.36 -15.05 -15.18
N GLU A 62 13.17 -14.53 -16.40
CA GLU A 62 11.97 -14.81 -17.19
C GLU A 62 11.76 -16.32 -17.42
N SER A 63 12.84 -17.10 -17.61
CA SER A 63 12.75 -18.56 -17.80
C SER A 63 12.14 -19.29 -16.58
N VAL A 64 12.56 -18.92 -15.37
CA VAL A 64 12.00 -19.49 -14.13
C VAL A 64 10.53 -19.10 -13.98
N LEU A 65 10.22 -17.84 -14.25
CA LEU A 65 8.85 -17.35 -14.18
C LEU A 65 7.94 -18.06 -15.19
N MET A 66 8.39 -18.27 -16.42
CA MET A 66 7.64 -18.99 -17.46
C MET A 66 7.26 -20.42 -17.07
N ALA A 67 8.08 -21.09 -16.27
CA ALA A 67 7.79 -22.42 -15.75
C ALA A 67 6.75 -22.41 -14.61
N SER A 68 6.49 -21.26 -13.99
CA SER A 68 5.53 -21.13 -12.90
C SER A 68 4.07 -21.13 -13.40
N PRO A 69 3.14 -21.81 -12.70
CA PRO A 69 1.70 -21.73 -12.99
C PRO A 69 1.18 -20.28 -12.98
N ILE A 70 1.77 -19.41 -12.16
CA ILE A 70 1.39 -17.99 -12.05
C ILE A 70 1.62 -17.26 -13.38
N TRP A 71 2.64 -17.61 -14.16
CA TRP A 71 2.95 -16.95 -15.43
C TRP A 71 2.07 -17.40 -16.60
N GLN A 72 1.36 -18.52 -16.43
CA GLN A 72 0.41 -19.02 -17.42
C GLN A 72 -0.85 -18.16 -17.46
N ASP A 73 -1.25 -17.61 -16.31
CA ASP A 73 -2.33 -16.63 -16.26
C ASP A 73 -1.91 -15.28 -16.86
N ALA A 74 -2.71 -14.77 -17.79
CA ALA A 74 -2.39 -13.56 -18.54
C ALA A 74 -2.36 -12.31 -17.65
N PHE A 75 -3.24 -12.22 -16.66
CA PHE A 75 -3.28 -11.11 -15.72
C PHE A 75 -2.05 -11.13 -14.80
N SER A 76 -1.79 -12.27 -14.17
CA SER A 76 -0.63 -12.49 -13.31
C SER A 76 0.69 -12.24 -14.04
N ARG A 77 0.83 -12.70 -15.29
CA ARG A 77 1.98 -12.39 -16.14
C ARG A 77 2.15 -10.89 -16.40
N ASN A 78 1.06 -10.16 -16.64
CA ASN A 78 1.12 -8.71 -16.84
C ASN A 78 1.56 -7.97 -15.56
N VAL A 79 1.13 -8.45 -14.39
CA VAL A 79 1.60 -7.94 -13.09
C VAL A 79 3.10 -8.18 -12.94
N MET A 80 3.55 -9.43 -13.09
CA MET A 80 4.96 -9.79 -12.91
C MET A 80 5.89 -9.03 -13.87
N LYS A 81 5.45 -8.77 -15.11
CA LYS A 81 6.19 -7.94 -16.07
C LYS A 81 6.43 -6.51 -15.61
N LYS A 82 5.65 -5.98 -14.65
CA LYS A 82 5.91 -4.65 -14.07
C LYS A 82 7.09 -4.65 -13.11
N PHE A 83 7.35 -5.75 -12.43
CA PHE A 83 8.49 -5.91 -11.51
C PHE A 83 9.79 -6.23 -12.26
N MET A 84 9.69 -6.59 -13.53
CA MET A 84 10.81 -7.04 -14.36
C MET A 84 11.52 -5.87 -15.03
N ASP A 85 12.84 -5.90 -14.99
CA ASP A 85 13.67 -4.96 -15.73
C ASP A 85 13.52 -5.17 -17.24
N ALA A 86 13.20 -4.09 -17.93
CA ALA A 86 12.92 -4.13 -19.36
C ALA A 86 14.13 -4.57 -20.19
N LYS A 87 15.36 -4.28 -19.71
CA LYS A 87 16.63 -4.61 -20.37
C LYS A 87 17.11 -5.99 -19.98
N THR A 88 17.19 -6.30 -18.69
CA THR A 88 17.77 -7.57 -18.23
C THR A 88 16.79 -8.73 -18.25
N LYS A 89 15.48 -8.46 -18.31
CA LYS A 89 14.39 -9.45 -18.19
C LYS A 89 14.44 -10.24 -16.89
N LYS A 90 14.91 -9.58 -15.82
CA LYS A 90 14.98 -10.15 -14.47
C LYS A 90 14.20 -9.31 -13.47
N ILE A 91 13.70 -9.94 -12.43
CA ILE A 91 13.20 -9.28 -11.23
C ILE A 91 14.27 -9.43 -10.16
N THR A 92 14.82 -8.32 -9.68
CA THR A 92 15.74 -8.34 -8.54
C THR A 92 14.95 -8.37 -7.24
N PHE A 93 15.56 -8.87 -6.17
CA PHE A 93 14.92 -8.84 -4.85
C PHE A 93 14.55 -7.42 -4.42
N GLU A 94 15.39 -6.41 -4.68
CA GLU A 94 15.08 -5.02 -4.33
C GLU A 94 13.86 -4.47 -5.09
N ASN A 95 13.74 -4.74 -6.40
CA ASN A 95 12.57 -4.32 -7.18
C ASN A 95 11.29 -4.98 -6.65
N PHE A 96 11.37 -6.25 -6.23
CA PHE A 96 10.27 -6.96 -5.60
C PHE A 96 9.85 -6.31 -4.29
N LEU A 97 10.81 -6.01 -3.39
CA LEU A 97 10.53 -5.33 -2.12
C LEU A 97 9.89 -3.96 -2.33
N ARG A 98 10.47 -3.12 -3.20
CA ARG A 98 9.95 -1.78 -3.47
C ARG A 98 8.56 -1.79 -4.09
N GLY A 99 8.28 -2.72 -5.00
CA GLY A 99 6.95 -2.84 -5.60
C GLY A 99 5.89 -3.31 -4.59
N LEU A 100 6.22 -4.24 -3.68
CA LEU A 100 5.29 -4.64 -2.62
C LEU A 100 5.11 -3.55 -1.55
N ARG A 101 6.17 -2.83 -1.21
CA ARG A 101 6.08 -1.65 -0.34
C ARG A 101 5.15 -0.60 -0.95
N TRP A 102 5.28 -0.36 -2.26
CA TRP A 102 4.35 0.53 -2.94
C TRP A 102 2.91 0.01 -2.79
N CYS A 103 2.65 -1.30 -2.88
CA CYS A 103 1.31 -1.85 -2.71
C CYS A 103 0.73 -1.56 -1.33
N GLU A 104 1.57 -1.51 -0.29
CA GLU A 104 1.15 -1.13 1.07
C GLU A 104 0.98 0.39 1.22
N MET A 105 1.91 1.20 0.71
CA MET A 105 1.98 2.64 1.01
C MET A 105 1.20 3.56 0.06
N ALA A 106 0.93 3.11 -1.16
CA ALA A 106 0.27 3.95 -2.15
C ALA A 106 -1.13 4.39 -1.73
N THR A 107 -1.49 5.60 -2.15
CA THR A 107 -2.83 6.14 -1.95
C THR A 107 -3.87 5.33 -2.74
N LEU A 108 -5.13 5.42 -2.33
CA LEU A 108 -6.23 4.77 -3.04
C LEU A 108 -6.25 5.12 -4.53
N GLU A 109 -6.08 6.40 -4.87
CA GLU A 109 -6.06 6.84 -6.26
C GLU A 109 -4.89 6.25 -7.05
N GLU A 110 -3.68 6.26 -6.49
CA GLU A 110 -2.51 5.64 -7.13
C GLU A 110 -2.70 4.14 -7.34
N LYS A 111 -3.35 3.46 -6.38
CA LYS A 111 -3.75 2.05 -6.51
C LYS A 111 -4.70 1.82 -7.66
N LEU A 112 -5.77 2.60 -7.75
CA LEU A 112 -6.75 2.50 -8.83
C LEU A 112 -6.14 2.77 -10.20
N ARG A 113 -5.28 3.79 -10.32
CA ARG A 113 -4.53 4.07 -11.55
C ARG A 113 -3.57 2.92 -11.89
N GLY A 114 -2.88 2.37 -10.90
CA GLY A 114 -2.03 1.19 -11.04
C GLY A 114 -2.80 0.00 -11.61
N VAL A 115 -3.96 -0.31 -11.03
CA VAL A 115 -4.86 -1.38 -11.50
C VAL A 115 -5.32 -1.15 -12.93
N PHE A 116 -5.76 0.06 -13.28
CA PHE A 116 -6.16 0.38 -14.65
C PHE A 116 -5.04 0.12 -15.66
N ARG A 117 -3.82 0.54 -15.34
CA ARG A 117 -2.65 0.31 -16.21
C ARG A 117 -2.26 -1.16 -16.33
N LEU A 118 -2.59 -2.00 -15.35
CA LEU A 118 -2.41 -3.45 -15.41
C LEU A 118 -3.42 -4.11 -16.36
N MET A 119 -4.63 -3.55 -16.49
CA MET A 119 -5.68 -4.12 -17.34
C MET A 119 -5.37 -4.05 -18.84
N ASN A 120 -4.89 -2.90 -19.33
CA ASN A 120 -4.59 -2.71 -20.76
C ASN A 120 -3.28 -1.96 -21.04
N ASN A 121 -2.24 -2.25 -20.27
CA ASN A 121 -0.91 -1.63 -20.41
C ASN A 121 -0.90 -0.09 -20.30
N GLY A 122 -1.94 0.49 -19.69
CA GLY A 122 -2.14 1.92 -19.56
C GLY A 122 -2.77 2.61 -20.77
N ASN A 123 -3.14 1.84 -21.79
CA ASN A 123 -3.98 2.33 -22.87
C ASN A 123 -5.44 2.37 -22.41
N GLU A 124 -6.26 3.18 -23.08
CA GLU A 124 -7.71 3.16 -22.89
C GLU A 124 -8.26 1.74 -23.04
N VAL A 125 -9.27 1.38 -22.25
CA VAL A 125 -9.86 0.03 -22.26
C VAL A 125 -11.15 0.07 -23.08
N PRO A 126 -11.18 -0.48 -24.30
CA PRO A 126 -12.42 -0.61 -25.06
C PRO A 126 -13.46 -1.41 -24.28
N LYS A 127 -14.74 -1.05 -24.44
CA LYS A 127 -15.87 -1.71 -23.78
C LYS A 127 -15.85 -3.24 -23.92
N GLU A 128 -15.51 -3.74 -25.11
CA GLU A 128 -15.41 -5.17 -25.39
C GLU A 128 -14.27 -5.86 -24.63
N ILE A 129 -13.14 -5.18 -24.45
CA ILE A 129 -12.02 -5.71 -23.66
C ILE A 129 -12.41 -5.73 -22.18
N PHE A 130 -13.01 -4.65 -21.68
CA PHE A 130 -13.50 -4.58 -20.30
C PHE A 130 -14.50 -5.71 -20.01
N LYS A 131 -15.45 -5.92 -20.92
CA LYS A 131 -16.41 -7.03 -20.87
C LYS A 131 -15.72 -8.40 -20.74
N LYS A 132 -14.72 -8.68 -21.58
CA LYS A 132 -13.95 -9.93 -21.50
C LYS A 132 -13.19 -10.10 -20.19
N ILE A 133 -12.67 -9.00 -19.62
CA ILE A 133 -11.99 -9.04 -18.31
C ILE A 133 -12.98 -9.41 -17.21
N VAL A 134 -14.14 -8.75 -17.16
CA VAL A 134 -15.18 -9.03 -16.14
C VAL A 134 -15.72 -10.46 -16.28
N GLU A 135 -15.97 -10.92 -17.51
CA GLU A 135 -16.38 -12.31 -17.78
C GLU A 135 -15.32 -13.28 -17.24
N ARG A 136 -14.04 -13.07 -17.53
CA ARG A 136 -12.96 -13.94 -17.05
C ARG A 136 -12.87 -14.00 -15.52
N VAL A 137 -13.12 -12.89 -14.82
CA VAL A 137 -12.97 -12.80 -13.36
C VAL A 137 -14.20 -13.31 -12.61
N TYR A 138 -15.40 -13.01 -13.11
CA TYR A 138 -16.65 -13.24 -12.37
C TYR A 138 -17.55 -14.34 -12.95
N THR A 139 -17.24 -14.91 -14.12
CA THR A 139 -18.00 -16.04 -14.63
C THR A 139 -17.23 -17.34 -14.43
N ASP A 140 -17.69 -18.15 -13.47
CA ASP A 140 -17.39 -19.57 -13.48
C ASP A 140 -18.33 -20.24 -14.51
N PRO A 141 -17.81 -20.86 -15.57
CA PRO A 141 -18.65 -21.52 -16.56
C PRO A 141 -19.45 -22.69 -15.99
N LYS A 142 -19.19 -23.16 -14.77
CA LYS A 142 -19.93 -24.27 -14.15
C LYS A 142 -21.01 -23.83 -13.17
N ASP A 143 -21.02 -22.56 -12.75
CA ASP A 143 -21.92 -22.03 -11.72
C ASP A 143 -22.88 -20.98 -12.32
N LYS A 144 -24.15 -21.36 -12.47
CA LYS A 144 -25.19 -20.48 -13.07
C LYS A 144 -25.47 -19.24 -12.22
N GLU A 145 -25.41 -19.34 -10.90
CA GLU A 145 -25.73 -18.23 -10.00
C GLU A 145 -24.61 -17.19 -10.00
N LYS A 146 -23.34 -17.63 -9.91
CA LYS A 146 -22.18 -16.74 -10.06
C LYS A 146 -22.14 -16.08 -11.44
N ARG A 147 -22.53 -16.81 -12.47
CA ARG A 147 -22.63 -16.26 -13.83
C ARG A 147 -23.66 -15.13 -13.92
N GLN A 148 -24.83 -15.29 -13.32
CA GLN A 148 -25.88 -14.28 -13.33
C GLN A 148 -25.51 -13.05 -12.47
N LEU A 149 -24.84 -13.26 -11.34
CA LEU A 149 -24.26 -12.19 -10.53
C LEU A 149 -23.18 -11.42 -11.31
N GLY A 150 -22.29 -12.14 -12.01
CA GLY A 150 -21.26 -11.55 -12.86
C GLY A 150 -21.84 -10.63 -13.95
N TYR A 151 -22.92 -11.05 -14.62
CA TYR A 151 -23.62 -10.20 -15.59
C TYR A 151 -24.27 -8.95 -14.97
N SER A 152 -24.80 -9.06 -13.75
CA SER A 152 -25.40 -7.92 -13.04
C SER A 152 -24.35 -6.89 -12.64
N ILE A 153 -23.24 -7.34 -12.05
CA ILE A 153 -22.08 -6.50 -11.69
C ILE A 153 -21.51 -5.83 -12.95
N GLN A 154 -21.31 -6.62 -14.01
CA GLN A 154 -20.85 -6.11 -15.29
C GLN A 154 -21.75 -4.99 -15.83
N ARG A 155 -23.07 -5.19 -15.83
CA ARG A 155 -24.03 -4.21 -16.32
C ARG A 155 -23.99 -2.93 -15.50
N ASN A 156 -24.02 -3.02 -14.17
CA ASN A 156 -24.02 -1.86 -13.29
C ASN A 156 -22.70 -1.09 -13.37
N PHE A 157 -21.57 -1.79 -13.40
CA PHE A 157 -20.25 -1.15 -13.48
C PHE A 157 -19.99 -0.55 -14.87
N ILE A 158 -20.44 -1.18 -15.95
CA ILE A 158 -20.43 -0.58 -17.29
C ILE A 158 -21.32 0.66 -17.33
N LEU A 159 -22.52 0.62 -16.75
CA LEU A 159 -23.37 1.82 -16.69
C LEU A 159 -22.68 2.96 -15.92
N LEU A 160 -22.02 2.63 -14.83
CA LEU A 160 -21.31 3.59 -13.99
C LEU A 160 -20.09 4.20 -14.69
N LEU A 161 -19.35 3.40 -15.48
CA LEU A 161 -18.17 3.86 -16.22
C LEU A 161 -18.48 4.57 -17.54
N PHE A 162 -19.62 4.26 -18.19
CA PHE A 162 -19.97 4.77 -19.52
C PHE A 162 -21.17 5.74 -19.52
N SER A 163 -21.67 6.16 -18.35
CA SER A 163 -22.94 6.90 -18.19
C SER A 163 -23.07 8.20 -19.00
N HIS A 164 -22.00 8.76 -19.56
CA HIS A 164 -22.04 10.06 -20.23
C HIS A 164 -21.27 10.20 -21.56
N HIS A 165 -20.68 9.13 -22.14
CA HIS A 165 -19.85 9.30 -23.36
C HIS A 165 -19.99 8.24 -24.45
N LEU A 166 -19.93 8.72 -25.70
CA LEU A 166 -19.98 7.99 -26.96
C LEU A 166 -18.64 7.31 -27.37
N SER A 167 -17.55 7.48 -26.60
CA SER A 167 -16.19 7.09 -27.03
C SER A 167 -15.96 5.57 -27.13
N GLY A 168 -16.83 4.73 -26.56
CA GLY A 168 -16.70 3.26 -26.62
C GLY A 168 -15.49 2.69 -25.85
N SER A 169 -14.67 3.53 -25.22
CA SER A 169 -13.50 3.20 -24.41
C SER A 169 -13.54 3.89 -23.03
N ILE A 170 -12.88 3.26 -22.05
CA ILE A 170 -12.70 3.77 -20.68
C ILE A 170 -11.29 4.35 -20.58
N THR A 171 -11.18 5.60 -20.18
CA THR A 171 -9.93 6.28 -19.82
C THR A 171 -9.56 6.01 -18.35
N GLU A 172 -8.31 6.25 -17.98
CA GLU A 172 -7.84 6.07 -16.60
C GLU A 172 -8.65 6.91 -15.60
N ASP A 173 -8.91 8.18 -15.91
CA ASP A 173 -9.67 9.08 -15.03
C ASP A 173 -11.15 8.68 -14.91
N GLN A 174 -11.73 8.09 -15.96
CA GLN A 174 -13.08 7.54 -15.88
C GLN A 174 -13.12 6.30 -14.98
N PHE A 175 -12.11 5.42 -15.08
CA PHE A 175 -12.01 4.25 -14.22
C PHE A 175 -11.86 4.65 -12.75
N VAL A 176 -10.96 5.58 -12.44
CA VAL A 176 -10.75 6.07 -11.06
C VAL A 176 -12.04 6.67 -10.50
N ARG A 177 -12.69 7.59 -11.24
CA ARG A 177 -13.95 8.19 -10.80
C ARG A 177 -15.06 7.15 -10.60
N GLY A 178 -15.13 6.16 -11.49
CA GLY A 178 -16.10 5.08 -11.35
C GLY A 178 -15.88 4.25 -10.09
N CYS A 179 -14.63 3.88 -9.80
CA CYS A 179 -14.30 3.15 -8.57
C CYS A 179 -14.59 3.98 -7.32
N GLN A 180 -14.41 5.30 -7.36
CA GLN A 180 -14.71 6.20 -6.25
C GLN A 180 -16.22 6.36 -5.95
N GLN A 181 -17.10 5.95 -6.86
CA GLN A 181 -18.56 5.92 -6.62
C GLN A 181 -19.02 4.63 -5.95
N VAL A 182 -18.16 3.61 -5.85
CA VAL A 182 -18.42 2.39 -5.09
C VAL A 182 -18.27 2.70 -3.59
N PRO A 183 -19.05 2.06 -2.69
CA PRO A 183 -18.89 2.23 -1.25
C PRO A 183 -17.43 2.06 -0.81
N ARG A 184 -16.92 3.08 -0.12
CA ARG A 184 -15.48 3.25 0.13
C ARG A 184 -14.88 2.07 0.91
N ASN A 185 -15.59 1.57 1.90
CA ASN A 185 -15.19 0.39 2.67
C ASN A 185 -14.90 -0.83 1.78
N LEU A 186 -15.72 -1.09 0.77
CA LEU A 186 -15.51 -2.22 -0.14
C LEU A 186 -14.26 -2.04 -1.01
N VAL A 187 -14.00 -0.80 -1.44
CA VAL A 187 -12.83 -0.48 -2.25
C VAL A 187 -11.55 -0.56 -1.41
N ASP A 188 -11.60 -0.02 -0.19
CA ASP A 188 -10.48 -0.07 0.75
C ASP A 188 -10.18 -1.51 1.18
N ASP A 189 -11.19 -2.32 1.50
CA ASP A 189 -11.03 -3.74 1.81
C ASP A 189 -10.43 -4.53 0.64
N ALA A 190 -10.90 -4.27 -0.59
CA ALA A 190 -10.41 -4.95 -1.80
C ALA A 190 -8.97 -4.56 -2.17
N LEU A 191 -8.54 -3.34 -1.80
CA LEU A 191 -7.20 -2.81 -2.09
C LEU A 191 -6.27 -2.82 -0.88
N ASN A 192 -6.74 -3.34 0.25
CA ASN A 192 -5.93 -3.49 1.45
C ASN A 192 -4.84 -4.53 1.18
N PHE A 193 -3.60 -4.13 1.42
CA PHE A 193 -2.44 -4.97 1.22
C PHE A 193 -1.48 -4.72 2.37
N GLU A 194 -1.32 -5.72 3.23
CA GLU A 194 -0.41 -5.70 4.37
C GLU A 194 0.76 -6.65 4.09
N LEU A 195 1.99 -6.12 4.09
CA LEU A 195 3.20 -6.93 3.92
C LEU A 195 3.38 -7.94 5.06
N LEU A 196 3.14 -7.46 6.28
CA LEU A 196 2.95 -8.26 7.47
C LEU A 196 1.54 -8.03 8.00
N PRO A 197 0.73 -9.09 8.16
CA PRO A 197 -0.57 -8.97 8.80
C PRO A 197 -0.45 -8.31 10.18
N SER A 198 -1.41 -7.45 10.51
CA SER A 198 -1.42 -6.69 11.77
C SER A 198 -1.16 -7.54 13.03
N TYR A 199 -1.76 -8.74 13.11
CA TYR A 199 -1.53 -9.67 14.23
C TYR A 199 -0.09 -10.18 14.35
N MET A 200 0.67 -10.22 13.24
CA MET A 200 2.08 -10.61 13.26
C MET A 200 2.98 -9.44 13.65
N LYS A 201 2.62 -8.21 13.21
CA LYS A 201 3.31 -6.98 13.65
C LYS A 201 3.20 -6.85 15.18
N GLU A 202 2.01 -7.05 15.73
CA GLU A 202 1.78 -7.05 17.19
C GLU A 202 2.62 -8.09 17.94
N ARG A 203 2.71 -9.33 17.45
CA ARG A 203 3.53 -10.38 18.05
C ARG A 203 5.04 -10.10 17.96
N LEU A 204 5.50 -9.47 16.89
CA LEU A 204 6.90 -9.05 16.77
C LEU A 204 7.24 -7.97 17.80
N HIS A 205 6.31 -7.04 18.06
CA HIS A 205 6.47 -6.03 19.12
C HIS A 205 6.49 -6.65 20.53
N GLN A 206 5.69 -7.68 20.78
CA GLN A 206 5.66 -8.38 22.07
C GLN A 206 6.93 -9.22 22.35
N ASN A 207 7.58 -9.73 21.30
CA ASN A 207 8.73 -10.64 21.42
C ASN A 207 10.10 -9.96 21.24
N LEU A 208 10.15 -8.63 21.13
CA LEU A 208 11.42 -7.90 21.09
C LEU A 208 12.05 -7.87 22.51
N PRO A 209 13.32 -8.29 22.67
CA PRO A 209 13.99 -8.35 23.97
C PRO A 209 14.11 -7.01 24.70
N GLU A 210 13.90 -5.88 24.01
CA GLU A 210 13.80 -4.55 24.62
C GLU A 210 12.63 -4.42 25.61
N PHE A 211 11.62 -5.29 25.52
CA PHE A 211 10.44 -5.29 26.38
C PHE A 211 10.41 -6.43 27.41
N SER A 212 11.42 -7.31 27.41
CA SER A 212 11.48 -8.51 28.26
C SER A 212 12.31 -8.33 29.54
N ASN A 213 12.78 -7.11 29.84
CA ASN A 213 13.45 -6.84 31.09
C ASN A 213 12.47 -6.24 32.11
N GLU A 214 12.00 -7.10 33.03
CA GLU A 214 11.64 -6.73 34.40
C GLU A 214 12.87 -6.23 35.19
N GLY A 215 13.57 -5.25 34.64
CA GLY A 215 14.71 -4.58 35.25
C GLY A 215 14.39 -3.10 35.37
N GLN A 216 13.84 -2.71 36.52
CA GLN A 216 13.73 -1.33 37.02
C GLN A 216 13.63 -0.24 35.95
N MET A 217 12.39 0.10 35.58
CA MET A 217 12.07 1.41 35.00
C MET A 217 12.50 2.51 36.00
N THR A 218 13.73 3.00 35.88
CA THR A 218 14.01 4.39 36.20
C THR A 218 13.37 5.24 35.10
N PRO A 219 12.42 6.13 35.42
CA PRO A 219 11.76 6.94 34.42
C PRO A 219 12.80 7.87 33.78
N VAL A 220 13.06 7.67 32.49
CA VAL A 220 13.72 8.68 31.67
C VAL A 220 12.71 9.83 31.54
N ALA A 221 13.00 10.90 32.27
CA ALA A 221 12.24 12.14 32.22
C ALA A 221 12.32 12.74 30.80
N GLY A 222 11.27 12.57 30.01
CA GLY A 222 11.13 13.18 28.68
C GLY A 222 9.85 12.77 27.97
N SER A 223 8.84 13.63 28.03
CA SER A 223 7.60 13.67 27.22
C SER A 223 6.52 12.58 27.40
N SER A 224 6.06 12.35 28.64
CA SER A 224 4.74 11.76 28.93
C SER A 224 3.63 12.83 29.01
N GLY A 225 3.60 13.76 28.06
CA GLY A 225 2.65 14.88 28.03
C GLY A 225 1.56 14.72 26.98
N ILE A 226 0.35 15.22 27.26
CA ILE A 226 -0.70 15.45 26.25
C ILE A 226 -0.13 16.45 25.23
N PRO A 227 -0.21 16.17 23.91
CA PRO A 227 0.31 17.08 22.89
C PRO A 227 -0.33 18.48 22.99
N SER A 228 0.50 19.52 22.98
CA SER A 228 0.03 20.90 22.92
C SER A 228 -0.56 21.23 21.55
N ASP A 229 -1.43 22.23 21.47
CA ASP A 229 -2.08 22.62 20.22
C ASP A 229 -1.07 23.12 19.16
N THR A 230 0.10 23.62 19.58
CA THR A 230 1.21 23.97 18.68
C THR A 230 1.81 22.73 18.03
N VAL A 231 2.03 21.66 18.80
CA VAL A 231 2.52 20.37 18.29
C VAL A 231 1.53 19.76 17.28
N LEU A 232 0.23 19.83 17.56
CA LEU A 232 -0.79 19.34 16.62
C LEU A 232 -0.83 20.14 15.31
N LYS A 233 -0.60 21.47 15.36
CA LYS A 233 -0.48 22.29 14.15
C LYS A 233 0.75 21.91 13.32
N ASP A 234 1.88 21.67 13.97
CA ASP A 234 3.12 21.27 13.28
C ASP A 234 2.99 19.89 12.64
N VAL A 235 2.35 18.94 13.31
CA VAL A 235 2.02 17.63 12.72
C VAL A 235 1.09 17.81 11.53
N ALA A 236 0.01 18.60 11.67
CA ALA A 236 -0.91 18.86 10.58
C ALA A 236 -0.22 19.49 9.36
N LEU A 237 0.69 20.43 9.58
CA LEU A 237 1.51 21.02 8.52
C LEU A 237 2.39 20.00 7.80
N LYS A 238 2.86 18.95 8.48
CA LYS A 238 3.71 17.93 7.86
C LYS A 238 2.92 16.85 7.13
N ILE A 239 1.72 16.51 7.60
CA ILE A 239 0.95 15.36 7.08
C ILE A 239 -0.21 15.73 6.15
N HIS A 240 -0.64 17.02 6.08
CA HIS A 240 -1.79 17.43 5.24
C HIS A 240 -1.69 17.12 3.74
N LYS A 241 -0.47 16.93 3.22
CA LYS A 241 -0.25 16.54 1.81
C LYS A 241 -0.12 15.02 1.62
N ARG A 242 -0.17 14.26 2.70
CA ARG A 242 -0.05 12.79 2.73
C ARG A 242 -1.41 12.16 3.04
N ASP A 243 -1.45 10.84 3.07
CA ASP A 243 -2.65 10.06 3.44
C ASP A 243 -2.88 10.10 4.97
N TRP A 244 -3.35 11.25 5.45
CA TRP A 244 -3.61 11.51 6.87
C TRP A 244 -4.79 10.70 7.43
N GLU A 245 -5.61 10.11 6.56
CA GLU A 245 -6.74 9.26 6.95
C GLU A 245 -6.27 7.93 7.54
N ARG A 246 -5.10 7.44 7.13
CA ARG A 246 -4.46 6.31 7.82
C ARG A 246 -4.10 6.67 9.27
N VAL A 247 -3.68 7.91 9.51
CA VAL A 247 -3.43 8.38 10.88
C VAL A 247 -4.75 8.46 11.64
N ALA A 248 -5.81 9.01 11.02
CA ALA A 248 -7.14 9.07 11.61
C ALA A 248 -7.68 7.67 12.00
N ASN A 249 -7.59 6.69 11.10
CA ASN A 249 -8.01 5.32 11.35
C ASN A 249 -7.20 4.66 12.49
N LYS A 250 -5.90 4.97 12.60
CA LYS A 250 -5.05 4.48 13.71
C LYS A 250 -5.31 5.20 15.04
N LEU A 251 -6.01 6.33 15.00
CA LEU A 251 -6.51 7.07 16.16
C LEU A 251 -8.01 6.81 16.41
N ASP A 252 -8.56 5.74 15.82
CA ASP A 252 -9.96 5.33 15.90
C ASP A 252 -10.98 6.42 15.47
N ILE A 253 -10.55 7.32 14.58
CA ILE A 253 -11.43 8.26 13.86
C ILE A 253 -11.83 7.59 12.55
N MET A 254 -13.14 7.32 12.42
CA MET A 254 -13.69 6.47 11.36
C MET A 254 -14.21 7.30 10.17
N GLY A 255 -14.63 6.62 9.10
CA GLY A 255 -15.06 7.24 7.85
C GLY A 255 -16.13 8.33 8.00
N GLU A 256 -17.10 8.16 8.91
CA GLU A 256 -18.15 9.17 9.16
C GLU A 256 -17.57 10.48 9.70
N ASP A 257 -16.66 10.41 10.68
CA ASP A 257 -15.97 11.57 11.24
C ASP A 257 -15.07 12.24 10.18
N ILE A 258 -14.41 11.44 9.35
CA ILE A 258 -13.53 11.92 8.27
C ILE A 258 -14.34 12.65 7.20
N ASP A 259 -15.49 12.11 6.82
CA ASP A 259 -16.38 12.72 5.83
C ASP A 259 -17.02 14.01 6.37
N GLU A 260 -17.37 14.06 7.65
CA GLU A 260 -17.82 15.28 8.32
C GLU A 260 -16.71 16.36 8.32
N LEU A 261 -15.48 15.99 8.66
CA LEU A 261 -14.33 16.90 8.64
C LEU A 261 -14.05 17.44 7.23
N ARG A 262 -14.20 16.62 6.19
CA ARG A 262 -14.05 17.04 4.79
C ARG A 262 -15.17 17.97 4.33
N SER A 263 -16.39 17.74 4.79
CA SER A 263 -17.54 18.59 4.50
C SER A 263 -17.42 19.97 5.17
N GLN A 264 -16.96 19.99 6.43
CA GLN A 264 -16.83 21.21 7.22
C GLN A 264 -15.61 22.07 6.85
N TYR A 265 -14.49 21.46 6.46
CA TYR A 265 -13.23 22.17 6.20
C TYR A 265 -12.74 21.95 4.77
N LYS A 266 -12.63 23.03 3.99
CA LYS A 266 -12.11 22.97 2.60
C LYS A 266 -10.58 22.83 2.51
N ASP A 267 -9.85 23.27 3.53
CA ASP A 267 -8.38 23.20 3.54
C ASP A 267 -7.92 21.87 4.17
N PRO A 268 -7.13 21.03 3.46
CA PRO A 268 -6.57 19.79 4.01
C PRO A 268 -5.79 20.00 5.31
N ARG A 269 -5.15 21.16 5.50
CA ARG A 269 -4.45 21.47 6.76
C ARG A 269 -5.42 21.61 7.93
N ALA A 270 -6.53 22.30 7.67
CA ALA A 270 -7.59 22.47 8.66
C ALA A 270 -8.27 21.13 8.96
N GLN A 271 -8.51 20.29 7.95
CA GLN A 271 -9.06 18.94 8.14
C GLN A 271 -8.19 18.11 9.09
N VAL A 272 -6.89 18.03 8.83
CA VAL A 272 -5.96 17.27 9.67
C VAL A 272 -5.84 17.84 11.07
N TYR A 273 -5.72 19.16 11.20
CA TYR A 273 -5.62 19.79 12.51
C TYR A 273 -6.88 19.52 13.35
N GLN A 274 -8.07 19.56 12.73
CA GLN A 274 -9.32 19.29 13.41
C GLN A 274 -9.50 17.81 13.73
N MET A 275 -9.06 16.91 12.87
CA MET A 275 -8.95 15.47 13.17
C MET A 275 -8.11 15.24 14.45
N LEU A 276 -6.94 15.87 14.53
CA LEU A 276 -6.04 15.76 15.68
C LEU A 276 -6.63 16.38 16.96
N LYS A 277 -7.40 17.47 16.84
CA LYS A 277 -8.15 18.05 17.97
C LYS A 277 -9.32 17.15 18.40
N LEU A 278 -10.01 16.54 17.45
CA LEU A 278 -11.13 15.62 17.70
C LEU A 278 -10.63 14.40 18.48
N TRP A 279 -9.53 13.78 18.01
CA TRP A 279 -8.83 12.72 18.73
C TRP A 279 -8.46 13.14 20.16
N LYS A 280 -7.78 14.29 20.32
CA LYS A 280 -7.40 14.81 21.64
C LYS A 280 -8.60 15.05 22.57
N SER A 281 -9.72 15.53 22.02
CA SER A 281 -10.93 15.80 22.80
C SER A 281 -11.67 14.54 23.23
N ARG A 282 -11.60 13.47 22.43
CA ARG A 282 -12.24 12.18 22.67
C ARG A 282 -11.49 11.36 23.70
N ASP A 283 -10.17 11.30 23.59
CA ASP A 283 -9.34 10.41 24.42
C ASP A 283 -8.74 11.11 25.65
N GLN A 284 -8.79 12.45 25.74
CA GLN A 284 -8.40 13.30 26.88
C GLN A 284 -7.10 12.89 27.62
N SER A 285 -7.19 11.94 28.56
CA SER A 285 -6.08 11.43 29.38
C SER A 285 -5.23 10.36 28.68
N MET A 286 -5.78 9.68 27.66
CA MET A 286 -5.10 8.65 26.85
C MET A 286 -4.47 9.24 25.59
N ALA A 287 -4.82 10.48 25.22
CA ALA A 287 -4.27 11.23 24.10
C ALA A 287 -2.82 11.70 24.39
N SER A 288 -1.91 10.74 24.52
CA SER A 288 -0.50 11.00 24.82
C SER A 288 0.29 11.25 23.53
N THR A 289 1.41 11.98 23.67
CA THR A 289 2.36 12.16 22.56
C THR A 289 2.89 10.82 22.04
N GLY A 290 3.01 9.80 22.92
CA GLY A 290 3.37 8.43 22.53
C GLY A 290 2.32 7.73 21.67
N ALA A 291 1.02 7.92 21.97
CA ALA A 291 -0.07 7.38 21.15
C ALA A 291 -0.07 8.01 19.74
N LEU A 292 0.13 9.34 19.66
CA LEU A 292 0.25 10.03 18.38
C LEU A 292 1.49 9.59 17.57
N GLN A 293 2.65 9.44 18.22
CA GLN A 293 3.85 8.91 17.59
C GLN A 293 3.62 7.50 17.04
N THR A 294 2.92 6.66 17.80
CA THR A 294 2.60 5.28 17.40
C THR A 294 1.67 5.25 16.19
N ALA A 295 0.61 6.05 16.19
CA ALA A 295 -0.29 6.18 15.05
C ALA A 295 0.43 6.72 13.80
N LEU A 296 1.30 7.72 13.95
CA LEU A 296 2.11 8.27 12.86
C LEU A 296 3.10 7.25 12.29
N ARG A 297 3.79 6.48 13.16
CA ARG A 297 4.67 5.39 12.71
C ARG A 297 3.87 4.29 11.99
N GLY A 298 2.73 3.90 12.55
CA GLY A 298 1.82 2.90 11.97
C GLY A 298 1.20 3.33 10.64
N ALA A 299 1.11 4.63 10.39
CA ALA A 299 0.68 5.21 9.11
C ALA A 299 1.84 5.44 8.11
N GLY A 300 3.06 5.01 8.43
CA GLY A 300 4.24 5.18 7.57
C GLY A 300 4.84 6.59 7.58
N MET A 301 4.53 7.40 8.59
CA MET A 301 5.02 8.78 8.77
C MET A 301 6.05 8.85 9.91
N ALA A 302 7.02 7.94 9.89
CA ALA A 302 8.04 7.81 10.93
C ALA A 302 8.94 9.06 11.06
N ASP A 303 9.14 9.79 9.97
CA ASP A 303 9.85 11.07 9.93
C ASP A 303 9.13 12.16 10.76
N VAL A 304 7.81 12.20 10.69
CA VAL A 304 7.00 13.12 11.49
C VAL A 304 6.95 12.68 12.94
N ALA A 305 6.84 11.37 13.19
CA ALA A 305 6.89 10.82 14.54
C ALA A 305 8.23 11.08 15.26
N GLN A 306 9.36 11.05 14.55
CA GLN A 306 10.67 11.44 15.09
C GLN A 306 10.77 12.93 15.41
N SER A 307 9.98 13.78 14.75
CA SER A 307 9.95 15.21 15.08
C SER A 307 9.13 15.54 16.33
N LEU A 308 8.51 14.53 16.95
CA LEU A 308 7.73 14.62 18.19
C LEU A 308 8.48 14.11 19.42
N SER A 309 9.70 13.56 19.25
CA SER A 309 10.56 13.07 20.34
C SER A 309 11.46 14.17 20.90
#